data_AF-A0AAV5G7D8-F1
#
_entry.id   AF-A0AAV5G7D8-F1
#
_cell.length_a   1.000
_cell.length_b   1.000
_cell.length_c   1.000
_cell.angle_alpha   90.00
_cell.angle_beta   90.00
_cell.angle_gamma   90.00
#
_symmetry.space_group_name_H-M   'P 1'
#
loop_
_entity.id
_entity.type
_entity.pdbx_description
1 polymer ?
#
loop_
_entity_poly.entity_id
_entity_poly.type
_entity_poly.pdbx_seq_one_letter_code
_entity_poly.pdbx_strand_id
1 'polypeptide(L)'
;MTRPRDTHMPELQRPPWVWAWVIVATGALGLFAIYVAWDGIPDPFPTHWNARGEADSFSEKTWGNMILMFGLLSGILAIVVAGSFALIHQTAKHQRGEDWEIARARAMSNSMLKPLGMWMFLLNAVIVFDMYLSITQVYSSFALLIAVIIIVVIGLMWNVVHIQKWLDEHYPDPKTSKHMKWGIFYYNPDDPNMMVHRELNSTFNMAHPGSWVAMGALIGVPIILVAALVILGL
;
A
#
# COMPACT_ATOMS: atom_id res chain seq x y z
N MET A 1 31.01 -24.83 -11.61
CA MET A 1 29.64 -24.98 -11.09
C MET A 1 29.72 -25.09 -9.58
N THR A 2 29.61 -23.97 -8.86
CA THR A 2 29.46 -23.98 -7.40
C THR A 2 28.06 -24.47 -7.09
N ARG A 3 27.91 -25.53 -6.29
CA ARG A 3 26.59 -25.95 -5.78
C ARG A 3 25.89 -24.73 -5.17
N PRO A 4 24.59 -24.51 -5.41
CA PRO A 4 23.86 -23.54 -4.61
C PRO A 4 24.08 -23.92 -3.15
N ARG A 5 24.46 -22.95 -2.31
CA ARG A 5 24.43 -23.17 -0.85
C ARG A 5 23.02 -23.69 -0.53
N ASP A 6 22.91 -24.74 0.26
CA ASP A 6 21.61 -25.29 0.67
C ASP A 6 20.74 -24.15 1.24
N THR A 7 19.87 -23.59 0.41
CA THR A 7 18.94 -22.55 0.81
C THR A 7 17.93 -23.24 1.71
N HIS A 8 18.05 -23.01 3.01
CA HIS A 8 17.10 -23.51 3.99
C HIS A 8 15.68 -23.20 3.52
N MET A 9 14.87 -24.22 3.26
CA MET A 9 13.49 -24.02 2.79
C MET A 9 12.63 -23.51 3.95
N PRO A 10 12.20 -22.24 3.95
CA PRO A 10 11.36 -21.73 5.03
C PRO A 10 9.96 -22.37 4.97
N GLU A 11 9.40 -22.63 6.14
CA GLU A 11 7.99 -22.98 6.25
C GLU A 11 7.14 -21.76 5.88
N LEU A 12 6.07 -21.97 5.11
CA LEU A 12 5.18 -20.89 4.71
C LEU A 12 4.25 -20.54 5.89
N GLN A 13 4.34 -19.29 6.35
CA GLN A 13 3.55 -18.81 7.47
C GLN A 13 2.13 -18.46 7.02
N ARG A 14 1.19 -18.58 7.96
CA ARG A 14 -0.21 -18.17 7.74
C ARG A 14 -0.31 -16.65 7.72
N PRO A 15 -1.22 -16.07 6.91
CA PRO A 15 -1.42 -14.64 6.93
C PRO A 15 -1.88 -14.12 8.29
N PRO A 16 -1.38 -12.95 8.73
CA PRO A 16 -1.75 -12.35 10.01
C PRO A 16 -3.12 -11.64 9.90
N TRP A 17 -4.20 -12.42 9.77
CA TRP A 17 -5.58 -11.94 9.59
C TRP A 17 -6.05 -10.95 10.66
N VAL A 18 -5.40 -10.92 11.82
CA VAL A 18 -5.62 -9.92 12.87
C VAL A 18 -5.59 -8.49 12.33
N TRP A 19 -4.74 -8.17 11.34
CA TRP A 19 -4.67 -6.83 10.79
C TRP A 19 -5.95 -6.39 10.06
N ALA A 20 -6.62 -7.30 9.34
CA ALA A 20 -7.90 -7.00 8.71
C ALA A 20 -8.98 -6.70 9.77
N TRP A 21 -9.01 -7.46 10.86
CA TRP A 21 -9.95 -7.22 11.96
C TRP A 21 -9.66 -5.93 12.72
N VAL A 22 -8.39 -5.62 12.96
CA VAL A 22 -8.01 -4.37 13.63
C VAL A 22 -8.36 -3.16 12.77
N ILE A 23 -8.26 -3.24 11.44
CA ILE A 23 -8.72 -2.19 10.52
C ILE A 23 -10.24 -1.97 10.65
N VAL A 24 -11.04 -3.04 10.65
CA VAL A 24 -12.50 -2.94 10.89
C VAL A 24 -12.79 -2.33 12.26
N ALA A 25 -12.06 -2.77 13.29
CA ALA A 25 -12.20 -2.26 14.65
C ALA A 25 -11.88 -0.76 14.74
N THR A 26 -10.90 -0.25 13.98
CA THR A 26 -10.64 1.21 13.93
C THR A 26 -11.79 2.01 13.32
N GLY A 27 -12.47 1.49 12.29
CA GLY A 27 -13.67 2.13 11.77
C GLY A 27 -14.80 2.18 12.81
N ALA A 28 -15.01 1.07 13.53
CA ALA A 28 -15.98 1.01 14.63
C ALA A 28 -15.61 1.96 15.78
N LEU A 29 -14.32 2.11 16.09
CA LEU A 29 -13.82 3.06 17.08
C LEU A 29 -14.08 4.51 16.65
N GLY A 30 -13.87 4.83 15.36
CA GLY A 30 -14.21 6.13 14.79
C GLY A 30 -15.70 6.45 14.94
N LEU A 31 -16.57 5.48 14.64
CA LEU A 31 -18.03 5.62 14.84
C LEU A 31 -18.39 5.83 16.32
N PHE A 32 -17.74 5.11 17.23
CA PHE A 32 -17.94 5.30 18.66
C PHE A 32 -17.49 6.69 19.10
N ALA A 33 -16.38 7.21 18.58
CA ALA A 33 -15.93 8.57 18.86
C ALA A 33 -16.94 9.63 18.33
N ILE A 34 -17.52 9.41 17.15
CA ILE A 34 -18.59 10.25 16.61
C ILE A 34 -19.85 10.20 17.49
N TYR A 35 -20.20 9.03 18.04
CA TYR A 35 -21.30 8.90 18.98
C TYR A 35 -21.11 9.74 20.24
N VAL A 36 -19.90 9.75 20.81
CA VAL A 36 -19.58 10.59 21.96
C VAL A 36 -19.60 12.08 21.61
N ALA A 37 -19.20 12.45 20.40
CA ALA A 37 -19.13 13.84 19.95
C ALA A 37 -20.43 14.35 19.28
N TRP A 38 -21.50 13.55 19.24
CA TRP A 38 -22.65 13.76 18.35
C TRP A 38 -23.29 15.14 18.44
N ASP A 39 -23.46 15.66 19.65
CA ASP A 39 -24.13 16.94 19.91
C ASP A 39 -23.31 18.14 19.41
N GLY A 40 -21.99 18.01 19.33
CA GLY A 40 -21.09 19.06 18.85
C GLY A 40 -20.93 19.09 17.33
N ILE A 41 -21.41 18.07 16.61
CA ILE A 41 -21.28 17.98 15.15
C ILE A 41 -22.36 18.86 14.49
N PRO A 42 -21.99 19.78 13.59
CA PRO A 42 -22.93 20.64 12.86
C PRO A 42 -23.83 19.81 11.92
N ASP A 43 -25.02 20.34 11.64
CA ASP A 43 -25.93 19.77 10.63
C ASP A 43 -26.29 20.86 9.60
N PRO A 44 -25.84 20.75 8.34
CA PRO A 44 -24.98 19.69 7.79
C PRO A 44 -23.50 19.83 8.23
N PHE A 45 -22.73 18.75 8.11
CA PHE A 45 -21.28 18.75 8.38
C PHE A 45 -20.48 18.75 7.06
N PRO A 46 -19.26 19.32 7.03
CA PRO A 46 -18.48 19.37 5.80
C PRO A 46 -17.88 18.01 5.44
N THR A 47 -17.85 17.72 4.14
CA THR A 47 -17.33 16.46 3.57
C THR A 47 -16.31 16.66 2.46
N HIS A 48 -16.15 17.89 1.96
CA HIS A 48 -15.12 18.27 1.00
C HIS A 48 -14.57 19.65 1.34
N TRP A 49 -13.30 19.87 0.98
CA TRP A 49 -12.57 21.13 1.17
C TRP A 49 -11.87 21.52 -0.13
N ASN A 50 -11.96 22.80 -0.48
CA ASN A 50 -11.24 23.35 -1.61
C ASN A 50 -9.73 23.47 -1.32
N ALA A 51 -8.94 23.87 -2.32
CA ALA A 51 -7.49 24.02 -2.19
C ALA A 51 -7.04 25.07 -1.15
N ARG A 52 -7.94 25.95 -0.69
CA ARG A 52 -7.69 26.93 0.39
C ARG A 52 -8.01 26.37 1.78
N GLY A 53 -8.51 25.14 1.87
CA GLY A 53 -8.95 24.51 3.11
C GLY A 53 -10.33 24.97 3.57
N GLU A 54 -11.12 25.62 2.70
CA GLU A 54 -12.48 26.03 3.01
C GLU A 54 -13.45 24.91 2.62
N ALA A 55 -14.42 24.62 3.47
CA ALA A 55 -15.45 23.64 3.16
C ALA A 55 -16.36 24.13 2.02
N ASP A 56 -16.52 23.33 0.97
CA ASP A 56 -17.34 23.64 -0.21
C ASP A 56 -18.34 22.52 -0.57
N SER A 57 -18.33 21.41 0.18
CA SER A 57 -19.38 20.38 0.14
C SER A 57 -19.74 19.88 1.53
N PHE A 58 -21.01 19.53 1.71
CA PHE A 58 -21.61 19.21 3.01
C PHE A 58 -22.54 17.99 2.90
N SER A 59 -22.78 17.32 4.01
CA SER A 59 -23.69 16.19 4.10
C SER A 59 -24.57 16.26 5.35
N GLU A 60 -25.78 15.74 5.25
CA GLU A 60 -26.75 15.71 6.36
C GLU A 60 -26.22 14.90 7.54
N LYS A 61 -26.45 15.38 8.76
CA LYS A 61 -26.04 14.69 10.00
C LYS A 61 -26.96 13.51 10.31
N THR A 62 -26.68 12.37 9.67
CA THR A 62 -27.42 11.12 9.89
C THR A 62 -26.49 9.97 10.28
N TRP A 63 -27.00 9.02 11.05
CA TRP A 63 -26.28 7.80 11.38
C TRP A 63 -25.92 6.97 10.14
N GLY A 64 -26.78 6.98 9.12
CA GLY A 64 -26.52 6.32 7.84
C GLY A 64 -25.25 6.86 7.18
N ASN A 65 -25.09 8.19 7.13
CA ASN A 65 -23.91 8.82 6.56
C ASN A 65 -22.65 8.50 7.37
N MET A 66 -22.70 8.54 8.70
CA MET A 66 -21.54 8.20 9.54
C MET A 66 -21.12 6.74 9.36
N ILE A 67 -22.07 5.81 9.45
CA ILE A 67 -21.81 4.37 9.26
C ILE A 67 -21.23 4.11 7.87
N LEU A 68 -21.78 4.75 6.84
CA LEU A 68 -21.26 4.61 5.48
C LEU A 68 -19.83 5.15 5.40
N MET A 69 -19.55 6.36 5.87
CA MET A 69 -18.21 6.97 5.74
C MET A 69 -17.13 6.17 6.47
N PHE A 70 -17.31 5.86 7.76
CA PHE A 70 -16.31 5.15 8.55
C PHE A 70 -16.26 3.64 8.23
N GLY A 71 -17.43 3.04 8.03
CA GLY A 71 -17.59 1.61 7.77
C GLY A 71 -17.15 1.22 6.36
N LEU A 72 -17.52 1.99 5.33
CA LEU A 72 -17.13 1.70 3.95
C LEU A 72 -15.62 1.83 3.77
N LEU A 73 -15.01 2.91 4.25
CA LEU A 73 -13.56 3.12 4.13
C LEU A 73 -12.79 1.98 4.81
N SER A 74 -13.08 1.73 6.10
CA SER A 74 -12.39 0.69 6.86
C SER A 74 -12.69 -0.71 6.30
N GLY A 75 -13.90 -0.94 5.82
CA GLY A 75 -14.31 -2.19 5.17
C GLY A 75 -13.54 -2.44 3.87
N ILE A 76 -13.43 -1.44 2.99
CA ILE A 76 -12.65 -1.51 1.76
C ILE A 76 -11.18 -1.80 2.07
N LEU A 77 -10.56 -1.05 2.99
CA LEU A 77 -9.16 -1.27 3.35
C LEU A 77 -8.92 -2.66 3.98
N ALA A 78 -9.84 -3.14 4.81
CA ALA A 78 -9.77 -4.49 5.37
C ALA A 78 -9.86 -5.57 4.27
N ILE A 79 -10.76 -5.39 3.29
CA ILE A 79 -10.89 -6.30 2.13
C ILE A 79 -9.62 -6.26 1.28
N VAL A 80 -9.05 -5.08 1.00
CA VAL A 80 -7.82 -4.94 0.22
C VAL A 80 -6.64 -5.62 0.92
N VAL A 81 -6.49 -5.44 2.24
CA VAL A 81 -5.45 -6.13 3.03
C VAL A 81 -5.66 -7.64 3.01
N ALA A 82 -6.89 -8.08 3.26
CA ALA A 82 -7.21 -9.50 3.28
C ALA A 82 -7.00 -10.17 1.92
N GLY A 83 -7.41 -9.49 0.84
CA GLY A 83 -7.18 -9.90 -0.54
C GLY A 83 -5.69 -9.97 -0.85
N SER A 84 -4.93 -8.95 -0.47
CA SER A 84 -3.47 -8.91 -0.69
C SER A 84 -2.75 -10.02 0.09
N PHE A 85 -3.16 -10.29 1.32
CA PHE A 85 -2.69 -11.43 2.11
C PHE A 85 -2.99 -12.77 1.45
N ALA A 86 -4.22 -12.95 0.98
CA ALA A 86 -4.63 -14.16 0.26
C ALA A 86 -3.79 -14.35 -1.00
N LEU A 87 -3.62 -13.31 -1.82
CA LEU A 87 -2.84 -13.37 -3.05
C LEU A 87 -1.36 -13.67 -2.77
N ILE A 88 -0.69 -12.91 -1.91
CA ILE A 88 0.73 -13.11 -1.57
C ILE A 88 0.97 -14.52 -1.01
N HIS A 89 0.09 -14.99 -0.13
CA HIS A 89 0.21 -16.34 0.44
C HIS A 89 -0.10 -17.43 -0.58
N GLN A 90 -1.15 -17.28 -1.40
CA GLN A 90 -1.52 -18.26 -2.41
C GLN A 90 -0.44 -18.39 -3.49
N THR A 91 0.15 -17.29 -3.95
CA THR A 91 1.23 -17.33 -4.94
C THR A 91 2.45 -18.07 -4.36
N ALA A 92 2.85 -17.77 -3.13
CA ALA A 92 3.95 -18.49 -2.48
C ALA A 92 3.64 -19.98 -2.21
N LYS A 93 2.38 -20.32 -1.91
CA LYS A 93 1.93 -21.70 -1.69
C LYS A 93 1.97 -22.53 -2.99
N HIS A 94 1.61 -21.92 -4.12
CA HIS A 94 1.52 -22.60 -5.41
C HIS A 94 2.75 -22.37 -6.29
N GLN A 95 3.80 -21.72 -5.78
CA GLN A 95 5.07 -21.59 -6.47
C GLN A 95 5.63 -22.98 -6.79
N ARG A 96 6.03 -23.17 -8.04
CA ARG A 96 6.66 -24.39 -8.55
C ARG A 96 7.96 -24.00 -9.25
N GLY A 97 8.87 -24.97 -9.37
CA GLY A 97 10.14 -24.79 -10.06
C GLY A 97 11.29 -25.29 -9.20
N GLU A 98 12.43 -24.61 -9.28
CA GLU A 98 13.63 -24.97 -8.50
C GLU A 98 13.45 -24.67 -7.01
N ASP A 99 14.16 -25.39 -6.14
CA ASP A 99 14.00 -25.25 -4.68
C ASP A 99 14.25 -23.82 -4.18
N TRP A 100 15.16 -23.10 -4.81
CA TRP A 100 15.46 -21.71 -4.47
C TRP A 100 14.30 -20.76 -4.82
N GLU A 101 13.55 -21.00 -5.91
CA GLU A 101 12.39 -20.19 -6.30
C GLU A 101 11.27 -20.34 -5.26
N ILE A 102 11.01 -21.58 -4.85
CA ILE A 102 10.03 -21.91 -3.81
C ILE A 102 10.46 -21.29 -2.47
N ALA A 103 11.72 -21.44 -2.09
CA ALA A 103 12.24 -20.89 -0.85
C ALA A 103 12.16 -19.36 -0.81
N ARG A 104 12.53 -18.70 -1.92
CA ARG A 104 12.46 -17.24 -2.06
C ARG A 104 11.02 -16.73 -1.99
N ALA A 105 10.08 -17.39 -2.68
CA ALA A 105 8.67 -16.98 -2.67
C ALA A 105 8.06 -17.08 -1.26
N ARG A 106 8.36 -18.16 -0.52
CA ARG A 106 7.93 -18.31 0.88
C ARG A 106 8.58 -17.29 1.81
N ALA A 107 9.89 -17.06 1.68
CA ALA A 107 10.61 -16.06 2.45
C ALA A 107 10.05 -14.65 2.21
N MET A 108 9.74 -14.30 0.96
CA MET A 108 9.12 -13.03 0.59
C MET A 108 7.72 -12.89 1.19
N SER A 109 6.90 -13.93 1.09
CA SER A 109 5.56 -13.97 1.69
C SER A 109 5.62 -13.72 3.20
N ASN A 110 6.41 -14.51 3.92
CA ASN A 110 6.56 -14.41 5.37
C ASN A 110 7.05 -13.04 5.83
N SER A 111 7.96 -12.43 5.06
CA SER A 111 8.55 -11.13 5.40
C SER A 111 7.63 -9.96 5.09
N MET A 112 6.77 -10.07 4.07
CA MET A 112 5.94 -8.95 3.59
C MET A 112 4.58 -8.84 4.29
N LEU A 113 3.99 -9.96 4.70
CA LEU A 113 2.61 -10.00 5.21
C LEU A 113 2.42 -9.10 6.45
N LYS A 114 3.34 -9.14 7.41
CA LYS A 114 3.22 -8.33 8.64
C LYS A 114 3.39 -6.82 8.37
N PRO A 115 4.46 -6.35 7.69
CA PRO A 115 4.59 -4.93 7.33
C PRO A 115 3.41 -4.41 6.52
N LEU A 116 2.90 -5.17 5.56
CA LEU A 116 1.74 -4.76 4.77
C LEU A 116 0.51 -4.53 5.65
N GLY A 117 0.18 -5.47 6.54
CA GLY A 117 -0.93 -5.31 7.47
C GLY A 117 -0.78 -4.12 8.41
N MET A 118 0.42 -3.95 8.99
CA MET A 118 0.74 -2.86 9.89
C MET A 118 0.61 -1.49 9.21
N TRP A 119 1.18 -1.31 8.02
CA TRP A 119 1.14 -0.01 7.32
C TRP A 119 -0.26 0.31 6.79
N MET A 120 -1.03 -0.70 6.38
CA MET A 120 -2.43 -0.50 6.00
C MET A 120 -3.33 -0.15 7.19
N PHE A 121 -3.04 -0.74 8.36
CA PHE A 121 -3.67 -0.30 9.61
C PHE A 121 -3.31 1.15 9.95
N LEU A 122 -2.04 1.53 9.88
CA LEU A 122 -1.61 2.91 10.16
C LEU A 122 -2.26 3.90 9.18
N LEU A 123 -2.33 3.56 7.90
CA LEU A 123 -3.05 4.35 6.91
C LEU A 123 -4.53 4.53 7.30
N ASN A 124 -5.22 3.43 7.64
CA ASN A 124 -6.62 3.48 8.05
C ASN A 124 -6.81 4.33 9.32
N ALA A 125 -5.96 4.14 10.33
CA ALA A 125 -6.04 4.87 11.59
C ALA A 125 -5.83 6.38 11.38
N VAL A 126 -4.89 6.78 10.52
CA VAL A 126 -4.66 8.18 10.16
C VAL A 126 -5.89 8.78 9.48
N ILE A 127 -6.46 8.07 8.50
CA ILE A 127 -7.64 8.59 7.78
C ILE A 127 -8.86 8.67 8.71
N VAL A 128 -9.12 7.64 9.52
CA VAL A 128 -10.23 7.63 10.49
C VAL A 128 -10.07 8.75 11.51
N PHE A 129 -8.85 8.99 11.99
CA PHE A 129 -8.57 10.07 12.94
C PHE A 129 -8.76 11.45 12.30
N ASP A 130 -8.25 11.64 11.08
CA ASP A 130 -8.46 12.88 10.32
C ASP A 130 -9.95 13.14 10.05
N MET A 131 -10.70 12.11 9.62
CA MET A 131 -12.15 12.20 9.45
C MET A 131 -12.85 12.62 10.74
N TYR A 132 -12.45 12.07 11.89
CA TYR A 132 -13.00 12.48 13.19
C TYR A 132 -12.72 13.97 13.48
N LEU A 133 -11.47 14.42 13.36
CA LEU A 133 -11.09 15.82 13.60
C LEU A 133 -11.84 16.77 12.67
N SER A 134 -12.00 16.35 11.42
CA SER A 134 -12.65 17.10 10.38
C SER A 134 -14.15 17.23 10.63
N ILE A 135 -14.87 16.14 10.87
CA ILE A 135 -16.33 16.15 11.13
C ILE A 135 -16.66 16.92 12.42
N THR A 136 -15.82 16.81 13.45
CA THR A 136 -16.00 17.52 14.73
C THR A 136 -15.53 18.98 14.70
N GLN A 137 -15.02 19.46 13.56
CA GLN A 137 -14.53 20.83 13.38
C GLN A 137 -13.40 21.23 14.35
N VAL A 138 -12.70 20.25 14.93
CA VAL A 138 -11.55 20.49 15.81
C VAL A 138 -10.36 20.99 15.00
N TYR A 139 -10.09 20.33 13.88
CA TYR A 139 -9.00 20.68 12.96
C TYR A 139 -9.21 19.99 11.62
N SER A 140 -8.89 20.66 10.52
CA SER A 140 -8.82 20.03 9.19
C SER A 140 -7.65 20.66 8.43
N SER A 141 -6.72 19.81 7.96
CA SER A 141 -5.64 20.24 7.09
C SER A 141 -5.29 19.15 6.10
N PHE A 142 -5.73 19.36 4.87
CA PHE A 142 -5.42 18.48 3.75
C PHE A 142 -3.91 18.29 3.56
N ALA A 143 -3.12 19.36 3.73
CA ALA A 143 -1.67 19.29 3.62
C ALA A 143 -1.04 18.39 4.69
N LEU A 144 -1.54 18.44 5.93
CA LEU A 144 -1.06 17.59 7.01
C LEU A 144 -1.42 16.12 6.74
N LEU A 145 -2.66 15.84 6.34
CA LEU A 145 -3.09 14.49 5.97
C LEU A 145 -2.18 13.91 4.88
N ILE A 146 -1.93 14.66 3.81
CA ILE A 146 -1.04 14.25 2.73
C ILE A 146 0.39 14.00 3.25
N ALA A 147 0.92 14.87 4.11
CA ALA A 147 2.25 14.68 4.69
C ALA A 147 2.33 13.39 5.52
N VAL A 148 1.30 13.07 6.31
CA VAL A 148 1.26 11.83 7.10
C VAL A 148 1.12 10.60 6.20
N ILE A 149 0.30 10.66 5.14
CA ILE A 149 0.20 9.59 4.14
C ILE A 149 1.55 9.35 3.48
N ILE A 150 2.28 10.41 3.12
CA ILE A 150 3.64 10.30 2.56
C ILE A 150 4.57 9.58 3.53
N ILE A 151 4.52 9.89 4.84
CA ILE A 151 5.32 9.22 5.86
C ILE A 151 4.98 7.72 5.92
N VAL A 152 3.69 7.37 5.91
CA VAL A 152 3.22 5.97 5.88
C VAL A 152 3.75 5.23 4.65
N VAL A 153 3.68 5.85 3.47
CA VAL A 153 4.18 5.28 2.22
C VAL A 153 5.69 5.10 2.27
N ILE A 154 6.45 6.10 2.72
CA ILE A 154 7.91 6.00 2.89
C ILE A 154 8.28 4.86 3.84
N GLY A 155 7.56 4.72 4.96
CA GLY A 155 7.78 3.64 5.91
C GLY A 155 7.51 2.25 5.34
N LEU A 156 6.45 2.10 4.53
CA LEU A 156 6.19 0.86 3.80
C LEU A 156 7.30 0.58 2.77
N MET A 157 7.70 1.58 1.98
CA MET A 157 8.77 1.45 0.99
C MET A 157 10.11 1.12 1.62
N TRP A 158 10.41 1.66 2.79
CA TRP A 158 11.58 1.29 3.57
C TRP A 158 11.57 -0.21 3.89
N ASN A 159 10.44 -0.74 4.37
CA ASN A 159 10.31 -2.18 4.64
C ASN A 159 10.48 -3.02 3.37
N VAL A 160 9.86 -2.62 2.26
CA VAL A 160 10.00 -3.31 0.96
C VAL A 160 11.47 -3.37 0.53
N VAL A 161 12.19 -2.25 0.59
CA VAL A 161 13.62 -2.18 0.24
C VAL A 161 14.46 -3.10 1.11
N HIS A 162 14.23 -3.08 2.43
CA HIS A 162 15.00 -3.92 3.36
C HIS A 162 14.72 -5.41 3.17
N ILE A 163 13.46 -5.77 2.96
CA ILE A 163 13.05 -7.16 2.68
C ILE A 163 13.69 -7.63 1.37
N GLN A 164 13.64 -6.84 0.30
CA GLN A 164 14.20 -7.26 -0.99
C GLN A 164 15.71 -7.44 -0.93
N LYS A 165 16.44 -6.52 -0.28
CA LYS A 165 17.89 -6.67 -0.05
C LYS A 165 18.20 -7.95 0.72
N TRP A 166 17.47 -8.20 1.81
CA TRP A 166 17.64 -9.41 2.61
C TRP A 166 17.35 -10.68 1.79
N LEU A 167 16.32 -10.66 0.93
CA LEU A 167 16.03 -11.77 0.01
C LEU A 167 17.15 -11.99 -1.01
N ASP A 168 17.68 -10.93 -1.61
CA ASP A 168 18.81 -11.04 -2.56
C ASP A 168 20.07 -11.63 -1.90
N GLU A 169 20.28 -11.37 -0.61
CA GLU A 169 21.42 -11.90 0.16
C GLU A 169 21.24 -13.36 0.59
N HIS A 170 20.03 -13.74 1.05
CA HIS A 170 19.78 -15.05 1.69
C HIS A 170 19.12 -16.07 0.75
N TYR A 171 18.40 -15.60 -0.27
CA TYR A 171 17.68 -16.40 -1.27
C TYR A 171 17.93 -15.82 -2.66
N PRO A 172 19.20 -15.78 -3.13
CA PRO A 172 19.56 -15.11 -4.37
C PRO A 172 18.91 -15.79 -5.58
N ASP A 173 18.37 -14.98 -6.49
CA ASP A 173 18.01 -15.40 -7.83
C ASP A 173 19.30 -15.38 -8.67
N PRO A 174 19.74 -16.54 -9.21
CA PRO A 174 20.95 -16.63 -10.00
C PRO A 174 20.99 -15.70 -11.22
N LYS A 175 19.81 -15.35 -11.76
CA LYS A 175 19.65 -14.52 -12.96
C LYS A 175 19.62 -13.04 -12.63
N THR A 176 18.81 -12.64 -11.65
CA THR A 176 18.49 -11.21 -11.44
C THR A 176 19.21 -10.56 -10.26
N SER A 177 19.51 -11.28 -9.18
CA SER A 177 19.96 -10.66 -7.91
C SER A 177 21.25 -9.85 -8.04
N LYS A 178 22.20 -10.27 -8.89
CA LYS A 178 23.45 -9.53 -9.15
C LYS A 178 23.25 -8.16 -9.81
N HIS A 179 22.12 -7.97 -10.49
CA HIS A 179 21.77 -6.74 -11.22
C HIS A 179 20.79 -5.86 -10.45
N MET A 180 20.36 -6.28 -9.25
CA MET A 180 19.49 -5.49 -8.38
C MET A 180 20.28 -4.37 -7.68
N LYS A 181 19.78 -3.15 -7.82
CA LYS A 181 20.25 -1.95 -7.13
C LYS A 181 19.23 -1.55 -6.08
N TRP A 182 19.74 -1.38 -4.85
CA TRP A 182 18.96 -0.97 -3.69
C TRP A 182 17.78 -1.91 -3.36
N GLY A 183 17.82 -3.16 -3.86
CA GLY A 183 16.77 -4.17 -3.65
C GLY A 183 15.51 -4.01 -4.51
N ILE A 184 15.32 -2.89 -5.22
CA ILE A 184 14.07 -2.67 -5.98
C ILE A 184 14.28 -2.29 -7.45
N PHE A 185 15.44 -1.75 -7.82
CA PHE A 185 15.73 -1.32 -9.19
C PHE A 185 16.61 -2.33 -9.91
N TYR A 186 16.09 -2.98 -10.95
CA TYR A 186 16.91 -3.84 -11.80
C TYR A 186 17.68 -3.01 -12.82
N TYR A 187 18.98 -3.26 -12.96
CA TYR A 187 19.83 -2.56 -13.91
C TYR A 187 20.80 -3.52 -14.59
N ASN A 188 20.50 -3.87 -15.84
CA ASN A 188 21.37 -4.69 -16.67
C ASN A 188 21.42 -4.16 -18.12
N PRO A 189 22.51 -3.48 -18.53
CA PRO A 189 22.66 -2.98 -19.90
C PRO A 189 22.72 -4.09 -20.97
N ASP A 190 23.14 -5.31 -20.58
CA ASP A 190 23.27 -6.44 -21.49
C ASP A 190 21.93 -7.18 -21.72
N ASP A 191 20.90 -6.85 -20.93
CA ASP A 191 19.57 -7.45 -21.04
C ASP A 191 18.70 -6.58 -21.97
N PRO A 192 18.32 -7.09 -23.16
CA PRO A 192 17.52 -6.32 -24.11
C PRO A 192 16.06 -6.13 -23.65
N ASN A 193 15.62 -6.82 -22.60
CA ASN A 193 14.23 -6.73 -22.16
C ASN A 193 13.97 -5.45 -21.36
N MET A 194 12.87 -4.78 -21.70
CA MET A 194 12.36 -3.63 -20.95
C MET A 194 11.81 -4.04 -19.58
N MET A 195 11.12 -5.19 -19.50
CA MET A 195 10.58 -5.73 -18.26
C MET A 195 11.18 -7.11 -18.00
N VAL A 196 11.59 -7.34 -16.76
CA VAL A 196 12.16 -8.60 -16.31
C VAL A 196 11.21 -9.22 -15.30
N HIS A 197 10.88 -10.48 -15.55
CA HIS A 197 10.03 -11.26 -14.67
C HIS A 197 10.87 -11.86 -13.54
N ARG A 198 10.36 -11.74 -12.32
CA ARG A 198 10.79 -12.44 -11.11
C ARG A 198 9.62 -13.28 -10.61
N GLU A 199 9.85 -14.16 -9.64
CA GLU A 199 8.86 -15.19 -9.28
C GLU A 199 7.51 -14.61 -8.88
N LEU A 200 7.52 -13.51 -8.12
CA LEU A 200 6.31 -12.88 -7.57
C LEU A 200 6.06 -11.46 -8.09
N ASN A 201 6.92 -10.93 -8.95
CA ASN A 201 6.81 -9.56 -9.45
C ASN A 201 7.51 -9.38 -10.80
N SER A 202 7.14 -8.35 -11.55
CA SER A 202 7.91 -7.88 -12.69
C SER A 202 8.49 -6.52 -12.36
N THR A 203 9.68 -6.24 -12.85
CA THR A 203 10.33 -4.93 -12.70
C THR A 203 10.84 -4.44 -14.03
N PHE A 204 10.94 -3.11 -14.16
CA PHE A 204 11.52 -2.49 -15.33
C PHE A 204 13.05 -2.56 -15.26
N ASN A 205 13.69 -2.82 -16.40
CA ASN A 205 15.12 -2.66 -16.55
C ASN A 205 15.46 -1.19 -16.69
N MET A 206 16.04 -0.60 -15.65
CA MET A 206 16.40 0.82 -15.59
C MET A 206 17.53 1.19 -16.57
N ALA A 207 18.25 0.20 -17.11
CA ALA A 207 19.24 0.41 -18.17
C ALA A 207 18.60 0.54 -19.57
N HIS A 208 17.34 0.12 -19.74
CA HIS A 208 16.64 0.15 -21.01
C HIS A 208 15.88 1.48 -21.19
N PRO A 209 16.13 2.28 -22.25
CA PRO A 209 15.48 3.58 -22.44
C PRO A 209 13.95 3.51 -22.49
N GLY A 210 13.41 2.44 -23.09
CA GLY A 210 11.96 2.20 -23.15
C GLY A 210 11.28 2.10 -21.78
N SER A 211 12.00 1.66 -20.75
CA SER A 211 11.47 1.60 -19.37
C SER A 211 11.11 2.98 -18.84
N TRP A 212 11.94 3.99 -19.14
CA TRP A 212 11.71 5.37 -18.73
C TRP A 212 10.53 6.00 -19.48
N VAL A 213 10.37 5.68 -20.77
CA VAL A 213 9.22 6.10 -21.56
C VAL A 213 7.93 5.49 -21.00
N ALA A 214 7.93 4.17 -20.75
CA ALA A 214 6.78 3.46 -20.20
C ALA A 214 6.40 3.97 -18.81
N MET A 215 7.38 4.15 -17.91
CA MET A 215 7.15 4.68 -16.56
C MET A 215 6.68 6.14 -16.59
N GLY A 216 7.28 6.97 -17.45
CA GLY A 216 6.87 8.35 -17.66
C GLY A 216 5.44 8.45 -18.17
N ALA A 217 5.01 7.57 -19.09
CA ALA A 217 3.62 7.52 -19.54
C ALA A 217 2.67 7.03 -18.43
N LEU A 218 3.04 5.97 -17.72
CA LEU A 218 2.23 5.38 -16.66
C LEU A 218 1.94 6.35 -15.50
N ILE A 219 2.92 7.18 -15.14
CA ILE A 219 2.80 8.17 -14.06
C ILE A 219 2.29 9.51 -14.62
N GLY A 220 2.84 9.96 -15.74
CA GLY A 220 2.58 11.28 -16.30
C GLY A 220 1.16 11.43 -16.86
N VAL A 221 0.61 10.43 -17.54
CA VAL A 221 -0.72 10.53 -18.16
C VAL A 221 -1.82 10.72 -17.09
N PRO A 222 -1.91 9.90 -16.02
CA PRO A 222 -2.88 10.13 -14.96
C PRO A 222 -2.74 11.50 -14.28
N ILE A 223 -1.51 11.95 -14.02
CA ILE A 223 -1.25 13.26 -13.41
C ILE A 223 -1.75 14.39 -14.32
N ILE A 224 -1.43 14.33 -15.62
CA ILE A 224 -1.88 15.33 -16.60
C ILE A 224 -3.41 15.32 -16.69
N LEU A 225 -4.06 14.15 -16.68
CA LEU A 225 -5.52 14.05 -16.71
C LEU A 225 -6.16 14.68 -15.47
N VAL A 226 -5.68 14.36 -14.27
CA VAL A 226 -6.18 14.94 -13.03
C VAL A 226 -5.95 16.45 -13.00
N ALA A 227 -4.75 16.92 -13.38
CA ALA A 227 -4.45 18.34 -13.46
C ALA A 227 -5.37 19.06 -14.47
N ALA A 228 -5.65 18.44 -15.61
CA ALA A 228 -6.56 18.99 -16.62
C ALA A 228 -8.00 19.08 -16.10
N LEU A 229 -8.52 18.03 -15.44
CA LEU A 229 -9.85 18.06 -14.83
C LEU A 229 -9.97 19.19 -13.80
N VAL A 230 -8.97 19.31 -12.92
CA VAL A 230 -8.93 20.38 -11.91
C VAL A 230 -8.87 21.78 -12.55
N ILE A 231 -8.04 21.97 -13.58
CA ILE A 231 -7.93 23.27 -14.29
C ILE A 231 -9.22 23.62 -15.03
N LEU A 232 -9.91 22.62 -15.60
CA LEU A 232 -11.14 22.80 -16.36
C LEU A 232 -12.40 22.88 -15.48
N GLY A 233 -12.27 22.66 -14.16
CA GLY A 233 -13.39 22.68 -13.22
C GLY A 233 -14.38 21.51 -13.43
N LEU A 234 -13.88 20.37 -13.91
CA LEU A 234 -14.64 19.14 -14.17
C LEU A 234 -14.49 18.12 -13.03
#